data_AF-A0AAW0EHI2-F1
#
_entry.id   AF-A0AAW0EHI2-F1
#
_cell.length_a   1.000
_cell.length_b   1.000
_cell.length_c   1.000
_cell.angle_alpha   90.00
_cell.angle_beta   90.00
_cell.angle_gamma   90.00
#
_symmetry.space_group_name_H-M   'P 1'
#
loop_
_entity.id
_entity.type
_entity.pdbx_description
1 polymer ?
#
loop_
_entity_poly.entity_id
_entity_poly.type
_entity_poly.pdbx_seq_one_letter_code
_entity_poly.pdbx_strand_id
1 'polypeptide(L)'
;MANSQPLTWNQTVRGITEFIEVAIHQILYVRQIYPADLFVRRKKYDTPVFQSRHPTLNDYISKAVKAIGEQLLTSNVENVVLVIKDKEEVALERFVFAVENVIQVEGFNKDTGVEDAISAGALGQYFRGFLLKLSMIESQLGQMYLGDDVSFTIAIELKPETLPTTKDKNPPPWIPAYTEHTTSGASENAETHMVRAVNTGIINLSLSVQETDVKLQRERAARATGKLGVVPAKVDPQKKPPNVVGEAKPAEPAGERKSAGEPKHVGEPNVVVEPKPVGDTKPEGPQPESAAPKDVAEEEPVAKEVTNKK
;
A
#
# COMPACT_ATOMS: atom_id res chain seq x y z
N MET A 1 29.86 -0.36 16.73
CA MET A 1 30.05 -1.82 16.71
C MET A 1 28.76 -2.65 16.88
N ALA A 2 27.56 -2.03 16.87
CA ALA A 2 26.29 -2.76 17.00
C ALA A 2 25.75 -3.39 15.69
N ASN A 3 26.30 -3.03 14.52
CA ASN A 3 25.79 -3.44 13.21
C ASN A 3 26.43 -4.71 12.61
N SER A 4 27.25 -5.43 13.38
CA SER A 4 27.97 -6.63 12.90
C SER A 4 27.47 -7.94 13.49
N GLN A 5 26.52 -7.90 14.42
CA GLN A 5 25.92 -9.12 14.97
C GLN A 5 24.94 -9.73 13.96
N PRO A 6 24.86 -11.07 13.87
CA PRO A 6 23.88 -11.73 13.04
C PRO A 6 22.46 -11.38 13.49
N LEU A 7 21.54 -11.31 12.54
CA LEU A 7 20.14 -11.06 12.85
C LEU A 7 19.53 -12.22 13.66
N THR A 8 18.59 -11.85 14.52
CA THR A 8 17.63 -12.78 15.12
C THR A 8 16.39 -12.89 14.23
N TRP A 9 15.59 -13.95 14.39
CA TRP A 9 14.31 -14.08 13.67
C TRP A 9 13.42 -12.85 13.86
N ASN A 10 13.24 -12.39 15.11
CA ASN A 10 12.38 -11.26 15.42
C ASN A 10 12.92 -9.94 14.84
N GLN A 11 14.24 -9.75 14.79
CA GLN A 11 14.83 -8.58 14.11
C GLN A 11 14.61 -8.63 12.60
N THR A 12 14.71 -9.80 11.97
CA THR A 12 14.44 -9.98 10.53
C THR A 12 12.99 -9.65 10.20
N VAL A 13 12.03 -10.20 10.95
CA VAL A 13 10.60 -9.91 10.76
C VAL A 13 10.31 -8.41 10.93
N ARG A 14 10.86 -7.77 11.98
CA ARG A 14 10.72 -6.32 12.18
C ARG A 14 11.30 -5.51 11.03
N GLY A 15 12.48 -5.88 10.55
CA GLY A 15 13.15 -5.21 9.43
C GLY A 15 12.37 -5.33 8.12
N ILE A 16 11.87 -6.53 7.80
CA ILE A 16 11.04 -6.77 6.61
C ILE A 16 9.73 -6.00 6.70
N THR A 17 9.05 -6.03 7.85
CA THR A 17 7.77 -5.32 8.06
C THR A 17 7.94 -3.81 7.88
N GLU A 18 8.99 -3.22 8.46
CA GLU A 18 9.31 -1.80 8.29
C GLU A 18 9.64 -1.46 6.82
N PHE A 19 10.39 -2.33 6.14
CA PHE A 19 10.70 -2.13 4.74
C PHE A 19 9.46 -2.17 3.85
N ILE A 20 8.51 -3.09 4.09
CA ILE A 20 7.25 -3.18 3.35
C ILE A 20 6.47 -1.86 3.49
N GLU A 21 6.37 -1.27 4.68
CA GLU A 21 5.70 0.02 4.88
C GLU A 21 6.31 1.15 4.05
N VAL A 22 7.65 1.26 4.09
CA VAL A 22 8.39 2.27 3.32
C VAL A 22 8.22 2.03 1.83
N ALA A 23 8.26 0.77 1.38
CA ALA A 23 8.08 0.39 0.00
C ALA A 23 6.66 0.69 -0.51
N ILE A 24 5.61 0.44 0.29
CA ILE A 24 4.22 0.77 -0.06
C ILE A 24 4.10 2.27 -0.32
N HIS A 25 4.53 3.13 0.61
CA HIS A 25 4.51 4.58 0.39
C HIS A 25 5.29 4.99 -0.86
N GLN A 26 6.46 4.39 -1.08
CA GLN A 26 7.28 4.66 -2.24
C GLN A 26 6.58 4.25 -3.54
N ILE A 27 5.93 3.08 -3.58
CA ILE A 27 5.17 2.59 -4.74
C ILE A 27 4.01 3.53 -5.06
N LEU A 28 3.21 3.89 -4.05
CA LEU A 28 2.08 4.81 -4.23
C LEU A 28 2.52 6.17 -4.81
N TYR A 29 3.70 6.65 -4.42
CA TYR A 29 4.31 7.86 -4.97
C TYR A 29 4.80 7.68 -6.41
N VAL A 30 5.62 6.67 -6.71
CA VAL A 30 6.22 6.51 -8.06
C VAL A 30 5.23 6.04 -9.12
N ARG A 31 4.15 5.36 -8.70
CA ARG A 31 3.04 5.00 -9.58
C ARG A 31 1.95 6.06 -9.63
N GLN A 32 2.12 7.17 -8.90
CA GLN A 32 1.22 8.32 -8.90
C GLN A 32 -0.23 7.94 -8.55
N ILE A 33 -0.41 6.98 -7.65
CA ILE A 33 -1.74 6.58 -7.13
C ILE A 33 -2.38 7.72 -6.34
N TYR A 34 -1.53 8.55 -5.72
CA TYR A 34 -1.94 9.80 -5.11
C TYR A 34 -1.09 10.95 -5.64
N PRO A 35 -1.62 12.19 -5.64
CA PRO A 35 -0.88 13.39 -6.02
C PRO A 35 0.44 13.54 -5.25
N ALA A 36 1.49 14.02 -5.94
CA ALA A 36 2.84 14.12 -5.38
C ALA A 36 2.93 15.06 -4.16
N ASP A 37 2.07 16.07 -4.07
CA ASP A 37 1.98 17.01 -2.94
C ASP A 37 1.40 16.36 -1.67
N LEU A 38 0.71 15.23 -1.77
CA LEU A 38 0.29 14.41 -0.62
C LEU A 38 1.49 13.78 0.10
N PHE A 39 2.63 13.68 -0.57
CA PHE A 39 3.84 13.07 -0.04
C PHE A 39 4.86 14.11 0.42
N VAL A 40 5.74 13.67 1.32
CA VAL A 40 6.88 14.45 1.76
C VAL A 40 8.14 13.62 1.64
N ARG A 41 9.21 14.27 1.17
CA ARG A 41 10.53 13.65 1.09
C ARG A 41 11.05 13.37 2.51
N ARG A 42 11.53 12.16 2.70
CA ARG A 42 12.18 11.65 3.93
C ARG A 42 13.45 10.91 3.56
N LYS A 43 14.21 10.47 4.58
CA LYS A 43 15.41 9.65 4.41
C LYS A 43 15.24 8.36 5.20
N LYS A 44 15.39 7.21 4.55
CA LYS A 44 15.40 5.88 5.17
C LYS A 44 16.41 4.98 4.45
N TYR A 45 17.10 4.11 5.18
CA TYR A 45 18.18 3.25 4.63
C TYR A 45 19.21 4.04 3.81
N ASP A 46 19.52 5.24 4.28
CA ASP A 46 20.37 6.23 3.63
C ASP A 46 19.95 6.70 2.22
N THR A 47 18.74 6.40 1.77
CA THR A 47 18.20 6.86 0.49
C THR A 47 17.02 7.82 0.70
N PRO A 48 16.80 8.79 -0.21
CA PRO A 48 15.55 9.52 -0.24
C PRO A 48 14.37 8.59 -0.49
N VAL A 49 13.29 8.78 0.26
CA VAL A 49 12.00 8.10 0.09
C VAL A 49 10.87 9.11 0.21
N PHE A 50 9.69 8.75 -0.25
CA PHE A 50 8.49 9.57 -0.13
C PHE A 50 7.50 8.90 0.82
N GLN A 51 6.99 9.67 1.78
CA GLN A 51 6.03 9.21 2.77
C GLN A 51 4.77 10.08 2.68
N SER A 52 3.59 9.47 2.75
CA SER A 52 2.34 10.22 2.75
C SER A 52 2.24 11.10 4.01
N ARG A 53 1.63 12.28 3.86
CA ARG A 53 1.25 13.17 4.96
C ARG A 53 -0.23 13.05 5.34
N HIS A 54 -1.01 12.30 4.58
CA HIS A 54 -2.45 12.18 4.80
C HIS A 54 -2.75 11.22 5.96
N PRO A 55 -3.38 11.69 7.05
CA PRO A 55 -3.56 10.87 8.26
C PRO A 55 -4.31 9.56 8.01
N THR A 56 -5.41 9.59 7.24
CA THR A 56 -6.23 8.40 6.97
C THR A 56 -5.47 7.36 6.15
N LEU A 57 -4.64 7.79 5.19
CA LEU A 57 -3.86 6.87 4.36
C LEU A 57 -2.75 6.22 5.20
N ASN A 58 -2.09 7.02 6.05
CA ASN A 58 -1.05 6.52 6.95
C ASN A 58 -1.64 5.53 7.97
N ASP A 59 -2.80 5.85 8.56
CA ASP A 59 -3.49 4.96 9.50
C ASP A 59 -3.87 3.62 8.84
N TYR A 60 -4.40 3.66 7.61
CA TYR A 60 -4.69 2.45 6.84
C TYR A 60 -3.42 1.60 6.60
N ILE A 61 -2.37 2.21 6.07
CA ILE A 61 -1.11 1.51 5.75
C ILE A 61 -0.49 0.93 7.03
N SER A 62 -0.38 1.71 8.10
CA SER A 62 0.22 1.24 9.35
C SER A 62 -0.60 0.11 9.99
N LYS A 63 -1.93 0.12 9.90
CA LYS A 63 -2.78 -1.00 10.35
C LYS A 63 -2.57 -2.26 9.52
N ALA A 64 -2.54 -2.13 8.18
CA ALA A 64 -2.29 -3.25 7.28
C ALA A 64 -0.90 -3.86 7.52
N VAL A 65 0.14 -3.02 7.62
CA VAL A 65 1.53 -3.44 7.89
C VAL A 65 1.65 -4.10 9.26
N LYS A 66 0.99 -3.56 10.30
CA LYS A 66 0.98 -4.20 11.62
C LYS A 66 0.44 -5.63 11.52
N ALA A 67 -0.66 -5.81 10.80
CA ALA A 67 -1.28 -7.12 10.64
C ALA A 67 -0.45 -8.05 9.73
N ILE A 68 0.27 -7.53 8.73
CA ILE A 68 1.31 -8.27 7.99
C ILE A 68 2.40 -8.76 8.94
N GLY A 69 2.93 -7.89 9.80
CA GLY A 69 3.96 -8.23 10.77
C GLY A 69 3.52 -9.35 11.71
N GLU A 70 2.26 -9.33 12.15
CA GLU A 70 1.67 -10.41 12.96
C GLU A 70 1.62 -11.74 12.19
N GLN A 71 1.25 -11.75 10.91
CA GLN A 71 1.28 -12.97 10.10
C GLN A 71 2.72 -13.46 9.85
N LEU A 72 3.68 -12.57 9.58
CA LEU A 72 5.07 -12.94 9.37
C LEU A 72 5.68 -13.65 10.58
N LEU A 73 5.26 -13.31 11.80
CA LEU A 73 5.72 -14.00 13.01
C LEU A 73 5.29 -15.48 13.09
N THR A 74 4.26 -15.88 12.33
CA THR A 74 3.75 -17.25 12.26
C THR A 74 4.44 -18.11 11.19
N SER A 75 5.31 -17.52 10.37
CA SER A 75 6.03 -18.20 9.27
C SER A 75 5.14 -18.79 8.16
N ASN A 76 3.87 -18.37 8.11
CA ASN A 76 2.86 -18.86 7.17
C ASN A 76 2.61 -17.94 5.97
N VAL A 77 3.17 -16.73 5.95
CA VAL A 77 3.05 -15.84 4.79
C VAL A 77 3.91 -16.37 3.64
N GLU A 78 3.32 -16.45 2.45
CA GLU A 78 4.00 -16.73 1.20
C GLU A 78 4.25 -15.43 0.41
N ASN A 79 3.20 -14.62 0.23
CA ASN A 79 3.32 -13.33 -0.45
C ASN A 79 2.58 -12.22 0.30
N VAL A 80 3.10 -11.00 0.22
CA VAL A 80 2.34 -9.77 0.46
C VAL A 80 2.22 -9.05 -0.88
N VAL A 81 1.01 -8.71 -1.30
CA VAL A 81 0.74 -8.17 -2.63
C VAL A 81 0.08 -6.80 -2.49
N LEU A 82 0.73 -5.76 -2.99
CA LEU A 82 0.11 -4.46 -3.21
C LEU A 82 -0.46 -4.44 -4.63
N VAL A 83 -1.78 -4.43 -4.75
CA VAL A 83 -2.48 -4.45 -6.04
C VAL A 83 -2.91 -3.03 -6.38
N ILE A 84 -2.56 -2.57 -7.58
CA ILE A 84 -3.12 -1.37 -8.19
C ILE A 84 -4.26 -1.81 -9.10
N LYS A 85 -5.44 -1.22 -8.94
CA LYS A 85 -6.67 -1.62 -9.62
C LYS A 85 -7.46 -0.40 -10.11
N ASP A 86 -8.32 -0.61 -11.10
CA ASP A 86 -9.29 0.42 -11.50
C ASP A 86 -10.55 0.40 -10.62
N LYS A 87 -11.48 1.32 -10.89
CA LYS A 87 -12.75 1.44 -10.16
C LYS A 87 -13.69 0.25 -10.33
N GLU A 88 -13.47 -0.59 -11.35
CA GLU A 88 -14.19 -1.84 -11.56
C GLU A 88 -13.51 -3.02 -10.83
N GLU A 89 -12.57 -2.72 -9.93
CA GLU A 89 -11.77 -3.69 -9.17
C GLU A 89 -10.81 -4.52 -10.05
N VAL A 90 -10.58 -4.12 -11.31
CA VAL A 90 -9.71 -4.88 -12.21
C VAL A 90 -8.24 -4.61 -11.90
N ALA A 91 -7.49 -5.65 -11.61
CA ALA A 91 -6.06 -5.53 -11.33
C ALA A 91 -5.25 -5.10 -12.56
N LEU A 92 -4.37 -4.12 -12.36
CA LEU A 92 -3.51 -3.52 -13.40
C LEU A 92 -2.03 -3.83 -13.17
N GLU A 93 -1.58 -3.70 -11.92
CA GLU A 93 -0.23 -4.02 -11.50
C GLU A 93 -0.27 -4.73 -10.13
N ARG A 94 0.61 -5.70 -9.92
CA ARG A 94 0.85 -6.32 -8.60
C ARG A 94 2.28 -6.14 -8.19
N PHE A 95 2.53 -5.49 -7.06
CA PHE A 95 3.84 -5.48 -6.42
C PHE A 95 3.86 -6.62 -5.40
N VAL A 96 4.61 -7.68 -5.73
CA VAL A 96 4.63 -8.94 -4.99
C VAL A 96 5.89 -8.99 -4.13
N PHE A 97 5.70 -8.94 -2.82
CA PHE A 97 6.73 -9.23 -1.83
C PHE A 97 6.68 -10.72 -1.48
N ALA A 98 7.50 -11.52 -2.16
CA ALA A 98 7.57 -12.96 -1.89
C ALA A 98 8.48 -13.22 -0.69
N VAL A 99 7.98 -14.02 0.24
CA VAL A 99 8.59 -14.31 1.54
C VAL A 99 8.82 -15.81 1.64
N GLU A 100 10.08 -16.20 1.82
CA GLU A 100 10.45 -17.60 1.97
C GLU A 100 11.24 -17.78 3.27
N ASN A 101 10.68 -18.57 4.19
CA ASN A 101 11.30 -18.88 5.47
C ASN A 101 12.34 -19.99 5.28
N VAL A 102 13.63 -19.66 5.45
CA VAL A 102 14.77 -20.56 5.21
C VAL A 102 14.96 -21.53 6.37
N ILE A 103 14.60 -21.11 7.58
CA ILE A 103 14.75 -21.90 8.80
C ILE A 103 13.44 -21.93 9.60
N GLN A 104 13.25 -23.00 10.35
CA GLN A 104 12.21 -23.11 11.37
C GLN A 104 12.84 -22.84 12.74
N VAL A 105 12.47 -21.73 13.38
CA VAL A 105 12.99 -21.34 14.69
C VAL A 105 11.93 -21.57 15.76
N GLU A 106 12.24 -22.40 16.74
CA GLU A 106 11.37 -22.61 17.90
C GLU A 106 11.15 -21.29 18.65
N GLY A 107 9.96 -21.13 19.27
CA GLY A 107 9.52 -19.86 19.81
C GLY A 107 10.50 -19.19 20.78
N PHE A 108 11.21 -19.96 21.61
CA PHE A 108 12.18 -19.43 22.58
C PHE A 108 13.52 -19.01 21.96
N ASN A 109 13.83 -19.43 20.74
CA ASN A 109 15.08 -19.10 20.02
C ASN A 109 14.92 -17.89 19.08
N LYS A 110 13.73 -17.28 18.98
CA LYS A 110 13.46 -16.21 18.01
C LYS A 110 14.22 -14.90 18.27
N ASP A 111 14.79 -14.73 19.46
CA ASP A 111 15.66 -13.60 19.82
C ASP A 111 17.15 -14.01 19.93
N THR A 112 17.50 -15.23 19.53
CA THR A 112 18.88 -15.69 19.44
C THR A 112 19.42 -15.41 18.05
N GLY A 113 20.68 -14.94 17.97
CA GLY A 113 21.34 -14.69 16.69
C GLY A 113 21.48 -15.97 15.89
N VAL A 114 21.12 -15.94 14.61
CA VAL A 114 21.19 -17.11 13.72
C VAL A 114 22.55 -17.14 13.03
N GLU A 115 23.23 -18.27 13.10
CA GLU A 115 24.51 -18.47 12.40
C GLU A 115 24.33 -18.26 10.89
N ASP A 116 25.30 -17.63 10.23
CA ASP A 116 25.26 -17.22 8.82
C ASP A 116 24.17 -16.19 8.41
N ALA A 117 23.34 -15.73 9.35
CA ALA A 117 22.41 -14.65 9.06
C ALA A 117 23.15 -13.34 8.82
N ILE A 118 22.67 -12.56 7.86
CA ILE A 118 23.25 -11.25 7.57
C ILE A 118 23.05 -10.31 8.77
N SER A 119 23.87 -9.26 8.86
CA SER A 119 23.70 -8.25 9.89
C SER A 119 22.59 -7.25 9.54
N ALA A 120 22.07 -6.55 10.55
CA ALA A 120 21.11 -5.46 10.35
C ALA A 120 21.64 -4.36 9.41
N GLY A 121 22.94 -4.07 9.47
CA GLY A 121 23.59 -3.12 8.58
C GLY A 121 23.58 -3.57 7.12
N ALA A 122 23.88 -4.85 6.86
CA ALA A 122 23.82 -5.44 5.53
C ALA A 122 22.38 -5.45 4.99
N LEU A 123 21.41 -5.85 5.81
CA LEU A 123 19.99 -5.82 5.44
C LEU A 123 19.54 -4.41 5.02
N GLY A 124 19.95 -3.38 5.77
CA GLY A 124 19.69 -1.98 5.41
C GLY A 124 20.29 -1.57 4.05
N GLN A 125 21.48 -2.07 3.69
CA GLN A 125 22.06 -1.83 2.35
C GLN A 125 21.29 -2.55 1.24
N TYR A 126 20.76 -3.75 1.49
CA TYR A 126 19.84 -4.40 0.56
C TYR A 126 18.59 -3.55 0.37
N PHE A 127 17.90 -3.15 1.45
CA PHE A 127 16.71 -2.29 1.39
C PHE A 127 16.94 -0.97 0.65
N ARG A 128 18.10 -0.33 0.85
CA ARG A 128 18.52 0.81 0.03
C ARG A 128 18.49 0.46 -1.47
N GLY A 129 19.07 -0.68 -1.85
CA GLY A 129 19.09 -1.17 -3.22
C GLY A 129 17.70 -1.49 -3.79
N PHE A 130 16.74 -1.94 -2.97
CA PHE A 130 15.35 -2.12 -3.39
C PHE A 130 14.71 -0.77 -3.72
N LEU A 131 14.83 0.22 -2.82
CA LEU A 131 14.22 1.54 -2.97
C LEU A 131 14.80 2.34 -4.15
N LEU A 132 16.11 2.21 -4.42
CA LEU A 132 16.73 2.82 -5.59
C LEU A 132 16.16 2.26 -6.89
N LYS A 133 15.95 0.94 -6.98
CA LYS A 133 15.31 0.31 -8.14
C LYS A 133 13.83 0.67 -8.25
N LEU A 134 13.09 0.70 -7.13
CA LEU A 134 11.69 1.17 -7.11
C LEU A 134 11.56 2.60 -7.62
N SER A 135 12.50 3.47 -7.28
CA SER A 135 12.53 4.86 -7.76
C SER A 135 12.70 4.97 -9.28
N MET A 136 13.19 3.91 -9.94
CA MET A 136 13.38 3.83 -11.39
C MET A 136 12.33 2.95 -12.07
N ILE A 137 11.36 2.40 -11.34
CA ILE A 137 10.46 1.38 -11.89
C ILE A 137 9.53 1.94 -12.99
N GLU A 138 9.19 3.22 -12.92
CA GLU A 138 8.36 3.90 -13.91
C GLU A 138 8.96 3.83 -15.33
N SER A 139 10.30 3.85 -15.46
CA SER A 139 10.92 3.74 -16.79
C SER A 139 10.76 2.35 -17.41
N GLN A 140 10.47 1.33 -16.59
CA GLN A 140 10.22 -0.04 -17.06
C GLN A 140 8.74 -0.24 -17.36
N LEU A 141 7.86 0.18 -16.45
CA LEU A 141 6.42 -0.08 -16.53
C LEU A 141 5.64 0.92 -17.38
N GLY A 142 6.29 2.00 -17.81
CA GLY A 142 5.62 3.13 -18.45
C GLY A 142 4.74 3.94 -17.51
N GLN A 143 4.16 5.00 -18.08
CA GLN A 143 3.17 5.82 -17.40
C GLN A 143 1.82 5.08 -17.36
N MET A 144 1.09 5.22 -16.26
CA MET A 144 -0.27 4.70 -16.20
C MET A 144 -1.21 5.64 -16.96
N TYR A 145 -1.71 5.19 -18.11
CA TYR A 145 -2.59 5.99 -18.99
C TYR A 145 -4.10 5.84 -18.66
N LEU A 146 -4.43 5.48 -17.41
CA LEU A 146 -5.77 5.01 -17.05
C LEU A 146 -6.65 6.06 -16.35
N GLY A 147 -6.20 7.32 -16.31
CA GLY A 147 -6.96 8.42 -15.70
C GLY A 147 -6.98 8.36 -14.18
N ASP A 148 -7.75 9.26 -13.57
CA ASP A 148 -7.79 9.49 -12.10
C ASP A 148 -8.55 8.39 -11.32
N ASP A 149 -8.94 7.29 -11.97
CA ASP A 149 -9.82 6.23 -11.43
C ASP A 149 -9.05 4.99 -10.94
N VAL A 150 -7.79 5.14 -10.52
CA VAL A 150 -7.00 4.03 -9.96
C VAL A 150 -6.96 4.10 -8.43
N SER A 151 -7.06 2.93 -7.80
CA SER A 151 -6.93 2.75 -6.35
C SER A 151 -5.97 1.61 -6.05
N PHE A 152 -5.81 1.27 -4.77
CA PHE A 152 -4.97 0.15 -4.36
C PHE A 152 -5.61 -0.67 -3.24
N THR A 153 -5.18 -1.92 -3.13
CA THR A 153 -5.48 -2.81 -2.00
C THR A 153 -4.24 -3.60 -1.62
N ILE A 154 -4.23 -4.14 -0.40
CA ILE A 154 -3.15 -4.99 0.10
C ILE A 154 -3.74 -6.36 0.39
N ALA A 155 -3.15 -7.38 -0.20
CA ALA A 155 -3.47 -8.79 -0.02
C ALA A 155 -2.31 -9.52 0.65
N ILE A 156 -2.63 -10.48 1.51
CA ILE A 156 -1.66 -11.44 2.07
C ILE A 156 -2.02 -12.82 1.55
N GLU A 157 -1.07 -13.52 0.97
CA GLU A 157 -1.20 -14.92 0.59
C GLU A 157 -0.46 -15.77 1.61
N LEU A 158 -1.19 -16.73 2.17
CA LEU A 158 -0.64 -17.67 3.13
C LEU A 158 -0.33 -18.99 2.42
N LYS A 159 0.59 -19.75 3.02
CA LYS A 159 0.90 -21.11 2.59
C LYS A 159 -0.37 -21.99 2.59
N PRO A 160 -0.43 -23.03 1.74
CA PRO A 160 -1.56 -23.95 1.69
C PRO A 160 -1.94 -24.48 3.08
N GLU A 161 -3.25 -24.71 3.30
CA GLU A 161 -3.81 -25.24 4.55
C GLU A 161 -3.65 -24.36 5.79
N THR A 162 -3.29 -23.07 5.62
CA THR A 162 -3.17 -22.13 6.75
C THR A 162 -4.28 -21.09 6.73
N LEU A 163 -4.93 -20.91 7.88
CA LEU A 163 -5.90 -19.83 8.09
C LEU A 163 -5.19 -18.62 8.70
N PRO A 164 -5.61 -17.38 8.36
CA PRO A 164 -5.08 -16.19 8.99
C PRO A 164 -5.39 -16.21 10.47
N THR A 165 -4.37 -16.01 11.30
CA THR A 165 -4.52 -15.98 12.76
C THR A 165 -4.48 -14.53 13.25
N THR A 166 -5.55 -14.03 13.88
CA THR A 166 -5.51 -12.72 14.54
C THR A 166 -5.67 -12.87 16.04
N LYS A 167 -4.81 -12.19 16.80
CA LYS A 167 -4.82 -12.25 18.27
C LYS A 167 -6.00 -11.48 18.88
N ASP A 168 -6.63 -10.58 18.11
CA ASP A 168 -7.73 -9.73 18.56
C ASP A 168 -9.02 -9.96 17.75
N LYS A 169 -10.10 -10.23 18.52
CA LYS A 169 -11.55 -10.37 18.27
C LYS A 169 -12.08 -10.79 16.89
N ASN A 170 -12.84 -11.88 16.93
CA ASN A 170 -13.77 -12.37 15.91
C ASN A 170 -14.76 -11.29 15.40
N PRO A 171 -14.98 -11.17 14.07
CA PRO A 171 -14.22 -11.82 13.01
C PRO A 171 -12.85 -11.13 12.77
N PRO A 172 -11.86 -11.84 12.21
CA PRO A 172 -10.60 -11.25 11.76
C PRO A 172 -10.87 -9.99 10.90
N PRO A 173 -10.00 -8.95 10.94
CA PRO A 173 -10.18 -7.66 10.24
C PRO A 173 -10.02 -7.74 8.70
N TRP A 174 -10.28 -8.90 8.13
CA TRP A 174 -9.51 -9.51 7.06
C TRP A 174 -10.49 -10.36 6.24
N ILE A 175 -10.74 -10.01 4.97
CA ILE A 175 -11.73 -10.69 4.10
C ILE A 175 -11.08 -11.44 2.94
N PRO A 176 -11.64 -12.58 2.48
CA PRO A 176 -11.20 -13.26 1.25
C PRO A 176 -11.00 -12.28 0.09
N ALA A 177 -9.80 -12.23 -0.49
CA ALA A 177 -9.54 -11.38 -1.63
C ALA A 177 -10.07 -12.01 -2.91
N TYR A 178 -10.36 -11.15 -3.88
CA TYR A 178 -10.69 -11.57 -5.22
C TYR A 178 -9.53 -12.35 -5.83
N THR A 179 -9.83 -13.41 -6.58
CA THR A 179 -8.81 -14.21 -7.28
C THR A 179 -7.95 -13.33 -8.17
N GLU A 180 -8.55 -12.34 -8.83
CA GLU A 180 -7.82 -11.36 -9.62
C GLU A 180 -6.97 -10.38 -8.80
N HIS A 181 -6.92 -10.46 -7.48
CA HIS A 181 -5.98 -9.71 -6.62
C HIS A 181 -4.76 -10.55 -6.21
N THR A 182 -4.79 -11.86 -6.47
CA THR A 182 -3.74 -12.82 -6.08
C THR A 182 -2.72 -13.06 -7.20
N THR A 183 -1.56 -13.60 -6.83
CA THR A 183 -0.55 -14.13 -7.75
C THR A 183 -1.07 -15.35 -8.52
N SER A 184 -1.93 -16.17 -7.92
CA SER A 184 -2.54 -17.34 -8.57
C SER A 184 -3.59 -16.98 -9.62
N GLY A 185 -4.22 -15.80 -9.52
CA GLY A 185 -5.11 -15.26 -10.53
C GLY A 185 -4.40 -14.52 -11.66
N ALA A 186 -3.07 -14.53 -11.70
CA ALA A 186 -2.33 -13.94 -12.80
C ALA A 186 -2.56 -14.71 -14.12
N SER A 187 -2.87 -13.97 -15.17
CA SER A 187 -2.93 -14.49 -16.54
C SER A 187 -1.54 -14.94 -17.01
N GLU A 188 -1.49 -15.96 -17.87
CA GLU A 188 -0.24 -16.41 -18.54
C GLU A 188 0.38 -15.30 -19.42
N ASN A 189 -0.41 -14.31 -19.81
CA ASN A 189 0.01 -13.17 -20.61
C ASN A 189 0.49 -11.97 -19.76
N ALA A 190 0.51 -12.10 -18.44
CA ALA A 190 1.03 -11.08 -17.55
C ALA A 190 2.57 -11.02 -17.63
N GLU A 191 3.15 -9.82 -17.61
CA GLU A 191 4.60 -9.62 -17.67
C GLU A 191 5.14 -9.34 -16.26
N THR A 192 6.23 -10.00 -15.85
CA THR A 192 6.80 -9.85 -14.49
C THR A 192 8.22 -9.33 -14.52
N HIS A 193 8.48 -8.28 -13.75
CA HIS A 193 9.77 -7.60 -13.64
C HIS A 193 10.33 -7.74 -12.22
N MET A 194 11.52 -8.33 -12.10
CA MET A 194 12.21 -8.44 -10.81
C MET A 194 12.79 -7.08 -10.39
N VAL A 195 12.33 -6.56 -9.25
CA VAL A 195 12.95 -5.39 -8.63
C VAL A 195 14.24 -5.86 -7.97
N ARG A 196 14.18 -6.64 -6.90
CA ARG A 196 15.36 -7.13 -6.18
C ARG A 196 15.01 -8.30 -5.26
N ALA A 197 16.03 -9.06 -4.86
CA ALA A 197 15.93 -10.09 -3.83
C ALA A 197 17.07 -9.94 -2.81
N VAL A 198 16.84 -10.44 -1.60
CA VAL A 198 17.82 -10.58 -0.53
C VAL A 198 17.63 -11.93 0.16
N ASN A 199 18.74 -12.64 0.35
CA ASN A 199 18.81 -13.78 1.25
C ASN A 199 19.37 -13.29 2.59
N THR A 200 18.60 -13.47 3.66
CA THR A 200 19.01 -13.01 5.00
C THR A 200 19.62 -14.11 5.85
N GLY A 201 19.60 -15.37 5.39
CA GLY A 201 19.88 -16.58 6.18
C GLY A 201 18.71 -17.03 7.06
N ILE A 202 17.63 -16.23 7.14
CA ILE A 202 16.48 -16.47 8.02
C ILE A 202 15.19 -16.48 7.20
N ILE A 203 14.90 -15.35 6.56
CA ILE A 203 13.76 -15.11 5.68
C ILE A 203 14.29 -14.48 4.39
N ASN A 204 14.16 -15.17 3.27
CA ASN A 204 14.41 -14.59 1.96
C ASN A 204 13.25 -13.64 1.63
N LEU A 205 13.59 -12.48 1.08
CA LEU A 205 12.62 -11.51 0.60
C LEU A 205 12.97 -11.15 -0.84
N SER A 206 11.97 -11.19 -1.72
CA SER A 206 12.06 -10.60 -3.04
C SER A 206 10.89 -9.67 -3.31
N LEU A 207 11.11 -8.71 -4.22
CA LEU A 207 10.10 -7.81 -4.72
C LEU A 207 10.12 -7.88 -6.25
N SER A 208 8.99 -8.24 -6.82
CA SER A 208 8.71 -8.13 -8.25
C SER A 208 7.48 -7.27 -8.49
N VAL A 209 7.34 -6.77 -9.70
CA VAL A 209 6.10 -6.15 -10.18
C VAL A 209 5.59 -6.93 -11.37
N GLN A 210 4.31 -7.26 -11.35
CA GLN A 210 3.61 -7.92 -12.44
C GLN A 210 2.67 -6.92 -13.10
N GLU A 211 2.79 -6.72 -14.42
CA GLU A 211 1.83 -6.02 -15.26
C GLU A 211 0.79 -7.02 -15.76
N THR A 212 -0.50 -6.73 -15.51
CA THR A 212 -1.56 -7.65 -15.94
C THR A 212 -1.76 -7.60 -17.45
N ASP A 213 -2.26 -8.70 -18.01
CA ASP A 213 -2.64 -8.77 -19.41
C ASP A 213 -3.66 -7.70 -19.80
N VAL A 214 -4.59 -7.38 -18.90
CA VAL A 214 -5.55 -6.27 -19.07
C VAL A 214 -4.82 -4.94 -19.25
N LYS A 215 -3.85 -4.60 -18.37
CA LYS A 215 -3.06 -3.36 -18.50
C LYS A 215 -2.34 -3.33 -19.86
N LEU A 216 -1.63 -4.41 -20.19
CA LEU A 216 -0.84 -4.51 -21.42
C LEU A 216 -1.70 -4.38 -22.68
N GLN A 217 -2.89 -4.99 -22.68
CA GLN A 217 -3.85 -4.85 -23.78
C GLN A 217 -4.37 -3.42 -23.93
N ARG A 218 -4.74 -2.76 -22.82
CA ARG A 218 -5.20 -1.35 -22.82
C ARG A 218 -4.11 -0.42 -23.36
N GLU A 219 -2.86 -0.63 -22.98
CA GLU A 219 -1.73 0.15 -23.52
C GLU A 219 -1.52 -0.08 -25.02
N ARG A 220 -1.54 -1.34 -25.48
CA ARG A 220 -1.41 -1.66 -26.91
C ARG A 220 -2.52 -1.00 -27.73
N ALA A 221 -3.76 -1.04 -27.24
CA ALA A 221 -4.91 -0.38 -27.88
C ALA A 221 -4.77 1.15 -27.89
N ALA A 222 -4.31 1.76 -26.80
CA ALA A 222 -4.09 3.19 -26.72
C ALA A 222 -2.93 3.66 -27.63
N ARG A 223 -1.90 2.83 -27.83
CA ARG A 223 -0.82 3.08 -28.81
C ARG A 223 -1.35 3.01 -30.24
N ALA A 224 -2.17 2.00 -30.55
CA ALA A 224 -2.77 1.84 -31.88
C ALA A 224 -3.72 2.99 -32.26
N THR A 225 -4.39 3.59 -31.27
CA THR A 225 -5.34 4.71 -31.48
C THR A 225 -4.69 6.10 -31.39
N GLY A 226 -3.35 6.19 -31.19
CA GLY A 226 -2.63 7.46 -31.10
C GLY A 226 -2.88 8.27 -29.82
N LYS A 227 -3.62 7.70 -28.85
CA LYS A 227 -3.97 8.36 -27.59
C LYS A 227 -2.81 8.47 -26.59
N LEU A 228 -1.72 7.73 -26.78
CA LEU A 228 -0.50 7.85 -25.97
C LEU A 228 0.32 9.14 -26.22
N GLY A 229 -0.08 9.99 -27.18
CA GLY A 229 0.67 11.19 -27.56
C GLY A 229 0.29 12.48 -26.82
N VAL A 230 -0.78 12.50 -26.03
CA VAL A 230 -1.19 13.71 -25.29
C VAL A 230 -0.66 13.62 -23.87
N VAL A 231 0.56 14.09 -23.67
CA VAL A 231 1.06 14.43 -22.33
C VAL A 231 0.21 15.60 -21.85
N PRO A 232 -0.64 15.47 -20.80
CA PRO A 232 -1.16 16.66 -20.15
C PRO A 232 0.06 17.44 -19.64
N ALA A 233 0.19 18.68 -20.11
CA ALA A 233 1.35 19.51 -19.85
C ALA A 233 1.71 19.48 -18.36
N LYS A 234 2.98 19.21 -18.05
CA LYS A 234 3.54 19.36 -16.71
C LYS A 234 3.08 20.70 -16.15
N VAL A 235 2.38 20.68 -15.03
CA VAL A 235 2.11 21.89 -14.26
C VAL A 235 3.45 22.36 -13.70
N ASP A 236 3.96 23.45 -14.27
CA ASP A 236 5.12 24.16 -13.78
C ASP A 236 4.82 24.67 -12.35
N PRO A 237 5.59 24.28 -11.31
CA PRO A 237 5.27 24.61 -9.92
C PRO A 237 5.25 26.10 -9.56
N GLN A 238 5.56 26.99 -10.50
CA GLN A 238 5.73 28.43 -10.24
C GLN A 238 4.72 29.37 -10.93
N LYS A 239 3.65 28.87 -11.58
CA LYS A 239 2.62 29.75 -12.18
C LYS A 239 1.31 29.78 -11.38
N LYS A 240 1.00 30.93 -10.76
CA LYS A 240 -0.32 31.23 -10.18
C LYS A 240 -1.38 31.26 -11.28
N PRO A 241 -2.56 30.62 -11.11
CA PRO A 241 -3.63 30.71 -12.09
C PRO A 241 -4.36 32.07 -12.02
N PRO A 242 -4.71 32.67 -13.16
CA PRO A 242 -5.55 33.86 -13.23
C PRO A 242 -7.03 33.53 -12.94
N ASN A 243 -7.70 34.50 -12.33
CA ASN A 243 -9.08 34.48 -11.88
C ASN A 243 -10.05 34.68 -13.07
N VAL A 244 -10.91 33.72 -13.41
CA VAL A 244 -12.09 33.96 -14.26
C VAL A 244 -13.26 33.07 -13.85
N VAL A 245 -14.38 33.76 -13.63
CA VAL A 245 -15.74 33.30 -13.30
C VAL A 245 -16.44 32.77 -14.55
N GLY A 246 -17.18 31.66 -14.44
CA GLY A 246 -18.07 31.17 -15.50
C GLY A 246 -18.88 29.96 -15.09
N GLU A 247 -20.20 30.15 -14.94
CA GLU A 247 -21.22 29.17 -14.55
C GLU A 247 -21.42 28.05 -15.60
N ALA A 248 -21.77 26.84 -15.15
CA ALA A 248 -22.44 25.83 -15.97
C ALA A 248 -23.45 25.02 -15.13
N LYS A 249 -24.67 24.91 -15.65
CA LYS A 249 -25.86 24.22 -15.10
C LYS A 249 -25.82 22.69 -15.32
N PRO A 250 -26.65 21.89 -14.61
CA PRO A 250 -26.57 20.43 -14.56
C PRO A 250 -27.46 19.73 -15.60
N ALA A 251 -27.12 18.48 -15.92
CA ALA A 251 -27.99 17.53 -16.61
C ALA A 251 -28.11 16.23 -15.80
N GLU A 252 -29.34 15.72 -15.71
CA GLU A 252 -29.80 14.54 -14.97
C GLU A 252 -30.48 13.55 -15.97
N PRO A 253 -31.00 12.36 -15.58
CA PRO A 253 -30.35 11.08 -15.84
C PRO A 253 -31.20 10.08 -16.67
N ALA A 254 -30.61 8.94 -17.04
CA ALA A 254 -31.32 7.72 -17.48
C ALA A 254 -30.36 6.52 -17.31
N GLY A 255 -30.71 5.31 -16.89
CA GLY A 255 -31.98 4.67 -16.55
C GLY A 255 -31.67 3.18 -16.27
N GLU A 256 -32.41 2.56 -15.36
CA GLU A 256 -32.24 1.18 -14.86
C GLU A 256 -32.42 0.09 -15.94
N ARG A 257 -31.66 -1.02 -15.83
CA ARG A 257 -32.12 -2.36 -16.23
C ARG A 257 -31.58 -3.46 -15.29
N LYS A 258 -32.47 -4.40 -14.98
CA LYS A 258 -32.35 -5.50 -14.01
C LYS A 258 -31.79 -6.80 -14.61
N SER A 259 -31.08 -7.55 -13.75
CA SER A 259 -31.10 -9.01 -13.50
C SER A 259 -30.81 -10.03 -14.62
N ALA A 260 -29.84 -10.93 -14.40
CA ALA A 260 -30.09 -12.34 -14.03
C ALA A 260 -28.83 -13.23 -14.11
N GLY A 261 -28.68 -14.17 -13.15
CA GLY A 261 -28.11 -15.50 -13.39
C GLY A 261 -26.79 -15.86 -12.69
N GLU A 262 -26.86 -16.51 -11.52
CA GLU A 262 -25.79 -17.35 -10.97
C GLU A 262 -25.56 -18.61 -11.82
N PRO A 263 -24.32 -19.15 -11.81
CA PRO A 263 -24.20 -20.55 -11.45
C PRO A 263 -23.09 -20.83 -10.42
N LYS A 264 -23.29 -21.96 -9.72
CA LYS A 264 -22.58 -22.43 -8.53
C LYS A 264 -21.27 -23.18 -8.83
N HIS A 265 -20.31 -22.98 -7.91
CA HIS A 265 -19.27 -23.88 -7.37
C HIS A 265 -18.34 -24.66 -8.31
N VAL A 266 -17.03 -24.39 -8.23
CA VAL A 266 -15.93 -25.35 -8.00
C VAL A 266 -14.69 -24.61 -7.46
N GLY A 267 -14.09 -25.11 -6.37
CA GLY A 267 -12.70 -24.83 -5.96
C GLY A 267 -12.54 -23.84 -4.80
N GLU A 268 -12.30 -24.34 -3.60
CA GLU A 268 -11.97 -23.54 -2.41
C GLU A 268 -10.66 -22.77 -2.63
N PRO A 269 -10.63 -21.42 -2.51
CA PRO A 269 -9.41 -20.66 -2.71
C PRO A 269 -8.70 -20.36 -1.39
N ASN A 270 -7.37 -20.31 -1.49
CA ASN A 270 -6.44 -19.78 -0.50
C ASN A 270 -6.99 -18.53 0.19
N VAL A 271 -6.79 -18.44 1.50
CA VAL A 271 -7.27 -17.29 2.29
C VAL A 271 -6.40 -16.08 1.98
N VAL A 272 -6.83 -15.29 1.01
CA VAL A 272 -6.23 -14.00 0.67
C VAL A 272 -7.02 -12.90 1.36
N VAL A 273 -6.38 -11.81 1.80
CA VAL A 273 -6.95 -11.02 2.87
C VAL A 273 -6.89 -9.50 2.65
N GLU A 274 -8.04 -8.80 2.58
CA GLU A 274 -8.12 -7.33 2.45
C GLU A 274 -8.59 -6.63 3.75
N PRO A 275 -8.07 -5.44 4.08
CA PRO A 275 -8.58 -4.63 5.18
C PRO A 275 -9.88 -3.89 4.80
N LYS A 276 -10.82 -3.76 5.75
CA LYS A 276 -12.13 -3.12 5.54
C LYS A 276 -11.98 -1.71 4.93
N PRO A 277 -12.72 -1.37 3.84
CA PRO A 277 -12.64 -0.05 3.22
C PRO A 277 -13.09 1.04 4.21
N VAL A 278 -12.30 2.10 4.30
CA VAL A 278 -12.73 3.37 4.89
C VAL A 278 -13.52 4.08 3.81
N GLY A 279 -14.80 4.37 4.06
CA GLY A 279 -15.70 4.94 3.07
C GLY A 279 -15.11 6.15 2.36
N ASP A 280 -15.28 6.18 1.03
CA ASP A 280 -14.85 7.25 0.14
C ASP A 280 -15.41 8.60 0.60
N THR A 281 -14.61 9.32 1.36
CA THR A 281 -14.82 10.74 1.61
C THR A 281 -13.53 11.44 1.25
N LYS A 282 -13.47 11.84 -0.02
CA LYS A 282 -12.51 12.81 -0.54
C LYS A 282 -12.60 14.07 0.34
N PRO A 283 -11.51 14.52 0.99
CA PRO A 283 -11.57 15.74 1.79
C PRO A 283 -11.72 16.95 0.86
N GLU A 284 -12.82 17.68 1.00
CA GLU A 284 -12.99 19.02 0.42
C GLU A 284 -11.91 19.96 0.98
N GLY A 285 -11.35 20.79 0.10
CA GLY A 285 -10.37 21.81 0.47
C GLY A 285 -10.96 22.90 1.37
N PRO A 286 -10.12 23.70 2.04
CA PRO A 286 -10.56 24.69 3.00
C PRO A 286 -11.30 25.85 2.31
N GLN A 287 -12.52 26.14 2.76
CA GLN A 287 -13.25 27.37 2.44
C GLN A 287 -12.65 28.59 3.17
N PRO A 288 -12.70 29.80 2.58
CA PRO A 288 -12.13 31.00 3.19
C PRO A 288 -13.07 31.67 4.22
N GLU A 289 -12.41 32.34 5.17
CA GLU A 289 -12.85 33.12 6.34
C GLU A 289 -14.11 34.01 6.21
N SER A 290 -14.84 34.19 7.33
CA SER A 290 -15.52 35.46 7.59
C SER A 290 -15.41 35.92 9.06
N ALA A 291 -14.69 37.01 9.25
CA ALA A 291 -14.77 38.11 10.21
C ALA A 291 -15.53 37.93 11.55
N ALA A 292 -14.80 38.27 12.62
CA ALA A 292 -15.32 38.60 13.96
C ALA A 292 -16.20 39.87 13.98
N PRO A 293 -16.99 40.04 15.06
CA PRO A 293 -16.82 41.27 15.85
C PRO A 293 -16.73 41.04 17.37
N LYS A 294 -16.26 42.11 18.02
CA LYS A 294 -15.75 42.26 19.37
C LYS A 294 -16.80 42.36 20.49
N ASP A 295 -16.34 41.96 21.69
CA ASP A 295 -16.60 42.44 23.06
C ASP A 295 -18.05 42.56 23.59
N VAL A 296 -18.31 41.98 24.78
CA VAL A 296 -18.78 42.66 26.02
C VAL A 296 -18.78 41.70 27.24
N ALA A 297 -18.11 42.17 28.31
CA ALA A 297 -18.29 42.00 29.78
C ALA A 297 -18.21 40.65 30.53
N GLU A 298 -17.25 40.63 31.47
CA GLU A 298 -17.19 40.15 32.87
C GLU A 298 -18.36 39.34 33.49
N GLU A 299 -18.02 38.21 34.11
CA GLU A 299 -18.23 37.96 35.56
C GLU A 299 -17.36 36.79 36.08
N GLU A 300 -16.90 36.93 37.33
CA GLU A 300 -15.91 36.10 38.05
C GLU A 300 -16.51 34.80 38.70
N PRO A 301 -15.68 33.91 39.33
CA PRO A 301 -15.93 32.48 39.37
C PRO A 301 -16.63 31.96 40.64
N VAL A 302 -17.33 30.83 40.52
CA VAL A 302 -17.79 30.02 41.66
C VAL A 302 -17.13 28.64 41.64
N ALA A 303 -16.27 28.40 42.63
CA ALA A 303 -15.67 27.13 42.97
C ALA A 303 -16.70 26.12 43.50
N LYS A 304 -16.56 24.83 43.16
CA LYS A 304 -16.91 23.70 44.05
C LYS A 304 -15.96 22.52 43.89
N GLU A 305 -15.26 22.26 44.99
CA GLU A 305 -14.64 21.02 45.44
C GLU A 305 -15.30 19.72 44.97
N VAL A 306 -14.45 18.74 44.60
CA VAL A 306 -14.75 17.32 44.79
C VAL A 306 -13.61 16.70 45.58
N THR A 307 -13.91 16.41 46.84
CA THR A 307 -13.08 15.70 47.80
C THR A 307 -12.95 14.21 47.46
N ASN A 308 -11.71 13.73 47.47
CA ASN A 308 -11.37 12.31 47.61
C ASN A 308 -11.74 11.81 49.02
N LYS A 309 -12.31 10.62 49.13
CA LYS A 309 -12.30 9.80 50.35
C LYS A 309 -11.92 8.36 50.03
N LYS A 310 -10.75 8.01 50.55
CA LYS A 310 -10.18 6.71 50.96
C LYS A 310 -10.37 5.50 50.05
#